data_AF-A0A6P6XPX3-F1
#
_entry.id   AF-A0A6P6XPX3-F1
#
_cell.length_a   1.000
_cell.length_b   1.000
_cell.length_c   1.000
_cell.angle_alpha   90.00
_cell.angle_beta   90.00
_cell.angle_gamma   90.00
#
_symmetry.space_group_name_H-M   'P 1'
#
loop_
_entity.id
_entity.type
_entity.pdbx_description
1 polymer ?
#
loop_
_entity_poly.entity_id
_entity_poly.type
_entity_poly.pdbx_seq_one_letter_code
_entity_poly.pdbx_strand_id
1 'polypeptide(L)'
;MSYTSTFLINNVMPIDIKIKERAAVERVKLLGKEQDENINIDLEKTVPVTSLPHPGKRIIKEYLKIVDHNEINKRITNEKISIFTDGSKLNNHTGAACIVTKNQQLIDQKKWKLADHCSVFQAELLAIKMSLLQFQPESNVTVQIFSDSRSSLEAIRDCNNCHPLENRKP
;
A
#
# COMPACT_ATOMS: atom_id res chain seq x y z
N MET A 1 -10.06 -1.13 44.24
CA MET A 1 -9.42 -0.95 42.92
C MET A 1 -10.33 -0.04 42.11
N SER A 2 -9.85 1.12 41.66
CA SER A 2 -10.69 2.00 40.83
C SER A 2 -10.85 1.35 39.44
N TYR A 3 -11.96 1.68 38.76
CA TYR A 3 -12.25 1.22 37.40
C TYR A 3 -11.04 1.41 36.48
N THR A 4 -10.42 2.60 36.49
CA THR A 4 -9.26 2.93 35.66
C THR A 4 -7.98 2.15 36.04
N SER A 5 -7.76 1.86 37.32
CA SER A 5 -6.59 1.09 37.76
C SER A 5 -6.60 -0.35 37.22
N THR A 6 -7.77 -0.98 37.10
CA THR A 6 -7.87 -2.36 36.59
C THR A 6 -7.50 -2.47 35.11
N PHE A 7 -7.85 -1.47 34.31
CA PHE A 7 -7.50 -1.38 32.89
C PHE A 7 -6.00 -1.19 32.66
N LEU A 8 -5.38 -0.30 33.44
CA LEU A 8 -3.93 -0.07 33.41
C LEU A 8 -3.12 -1.33 33.73
N ILE A 9 -3.52 -2.07 34.78
CA ILE A 9 -2.85 -3.33 35.17
C ILE A 9 -2.99 -4.40 34.09
N ASN A 10 -4.14 -4.45 33.42
CA ASN A 10 -4.39 -5.40 32.35
C ASN A 10 -3.84 -4.93 30.98
N ASN A 11 -3.22 -3.75 30.90
CA ASN A 11 -2.76 -3.13 29.65
C ASN A 11 -3.88 -3.02 28.59
N VAL A 12 -5.13 -2.85 29.04
CA VAL A 12 -6.32 -2.69 28.20
C VAL A 12 -6.84 -1.27 28.40
N MET A 13 -7.04 -0.52 27.32
CA MET A 13 -7.59 0.84 27.41
C MET A 13 -9.07 0.82 27.85
N PRO A 14 -9.50 1.66 28.81
CA PRO A 14 -10.91 1.82 29.18
C PRO A 14 -11.80 2.17 27.98
N ILE A 15 -13.00 1.59 27.93
CA ILE A 15 -13.90 1.69 26.76
C ILE A 15 -14.28 3.15 26.43
N ASP A 16 -14.53 3.95 27.46
CA ASP A 16 -14.95 5.36 27.34
C ASP A 16 -13.87 6.21 26.65
N ILE A 17 -12.60 5.92 26.93
CA ILE A 17 -11.45 6.60 26.32
C ILE A 17 -11.33 6.18 24.84
N LYS A 18 -11.50 4.89 24.57
CA LYS A 18 -11.42 4.34 23.21
C LYS A 18 -12.55 4.84 22.30
N ILE A 19 -13.74 5.07 22.85
CA ILE A 19 -14.87 5.69 22.14
C ILE A 19 -14.53 7.13 21.75
N LYS A 20 -13.95 7.92 22.68
CA LYS A 20 -13.53 9.29 22.40
C LYS A 20 -12.43 9.36 21.34
N GLU A 21 -11.42 8.49 21.44
CA GLU A 21 -10.35 8.37 20.45
C GLU A 21 -10.91 8.04 19.05
N ARG A 22 -11.75 7.00 18.95
CA ARG A 22 -12.36 6.62 17.67
C ARG A 22 -13.24 7.73 17.08
N ALA A 23 -14.03 8.40 17.91
CA ALA A 23 -14.87 9.52 17.48
C ALA A 23 -14.04 10.71 16.97
N ALA A 24 -12.90 10.99 17.61
CA ALA A 24 -11.97 12.03 17.16
C ALA A 24 -11.38 11.65 15.79
N VAL A 25 -10.87 10.43 15.63
CA VAL A 25 -10.32 9.93 14.36
C VAL A 25 -11.36 9.99 13.23
N GLU A 26 -12.61 9.61 13.49
CA GLU A 26 -13.67 9.63 12.50
C GLU A 26 -14.10 11.05 12.12
N ARG A 27 -14.20 11.95 13.11
CA ARG A 27 -14.45 13.37 12.87
C ARG A 27 -13.36 14.01 12.00
N VAL A 28 -12.11 13.66 12.25
CA VAL A 28 -10.96 14.13 11.46
C VAL A 28 -11.00 13.56 10.04
N LYS A 29 -11.33 12.27 9.86
CA LYS A 29 -11.52 11.66 8.54
C LYS A 29 -12.62 12.34 7.72
N LEU A 30 -13.72 12.75 8.37
CA LEU A 30 -14.84 13.42 7.71
C LEU A 30 -14.54 14.89 7.36
N LEU A 31 -13.87 15.62 8.26
CA LEU A 31 -13.65 17.07 8.11
C LEU A 31 -12.32 17.41 7.43
N GLY A 32 -11.36 16.48 7.39
CA GLY A 32 -10.03 16.67 6.80
C GLY A 32 -9.13 17.68 7.51
N LYS A 33 -9.46 18.07 8.76
CA LYS A 33 -8.71 18.98 9.63
C LYS A 33 -8.66 18.41 11.05
N GLU A 34 -7.47 18.33 11.64
CA GLU A 34 -7.29 18.04 13.06
C GLU A 34 -7.51 19.30 13.92
N GLN A 35 -8.05 19.12 15.12
CA GLN A 35 -8.24 20.19 16.12
C GLN A 35 -7.05 20.33 17.07
N ASP A 36 -6.17 19.33 17.16
CA ASP A 36 -4.95 19.38 17.97
C ASP A 36 -3.75 19.75 17.10
N GLU A 37 -3.20 20.96 17.28
CA GLU A 37 -2.01 21.45 16.57
C GLU A 37 -0.74 20.61 16.87
N ASN A 38 -0.79 19.73 17.87
CA ASN A 38 0.34 18.91 18.34
C ASN A 38 0.41 17.51 17.70
N ILE A 39 -0.62 17.08 16.98
CA ILE A 39 -0.63 15.80 16.27
C ILE A 39 -0.43 16.11 14.79
N ASN A 40 0.80 15.91 14.30
CA ASN A 40 1.12 16.07 12.88
C ASN A 40 1.01 14.71 12.18
N ILE A 41 -0.22 14.19 12.05
CA ILE A 41 -0.47 12.97 11.28
C ILE A 41 -0.99 13.37 9.90
N ASP A 42 -0.13 13.23 8.89
CA ASP A 42 -0.54 13.39 7.50
C ASP A 42 -1.55 12.30 7.12
N LEU A 43 -2.82 12.68 7.04
CA LEU A 43 -3.89 11.80 6.58
C LEU A 43 -3.90 11.70 5.06
N GLU A 44 -3.96 10.46 4.58
CA GLU A 44 -4.17 10.18 3.18
C GLU A 44 -5.55 10.70 2.73
N LYS A 45 -5.56 11.59 1.73
CA LYS A 45 -6.79 12.19 1.17
C LYS A 45 -7.10 11.54 -0.17
N THR A 46 -8.36 11.18 -0.38
CA THR A 46 -8.84 10.70 -1.68
C THR A 46 -8.64 11.76 -2.75
N VAL A 47 -8.23 11.31 -3.93
CA VAL A 47 -8.10 12.13 -5.13
C VAL A 47 -9.49 12.59 -5.57
N PRO A 48 -9.72 13.90 -5.77
CA PRO A 48 -11.03 14.37 -6.20
C PRO A 48 -11.35 13.83 -7.59
N VAL A 49 -12.62 13.48 -7.82
CA VAL A 49 -13.08 12.89 -9.09
C VAL A 49 -12.74 13.77 -10.30
N THR A 50 -12.68 15.10 -10.12
CA THR A 50 -12.30 16.08 -11.14
C THR A 50 -10.86 15.93 -11.63
N SER A 51 -9.97 15.33 -10.83
CA SER A 51 -8.57 15.10 -11.19
C SER A 51 -8.31 13.72 -11.79
N LEU A 52 -9.31 12.84 -11.79
CA LEU A 52 -9.24 11.56 -12.48
C LEU A 52 -9.34 11.76 -14.01
N PRO A 53 -8.73 10.87 -14.81
CA PRO A 53 -8.94 10.87 -16.25
C PRO A 53 -10.43 10.68 -16.57
N HIS A 54 -10.86 11.28 -17.69
CA HIS A 54 -12.22 11.13 -18.22
C HIS A 54 -12.58 9.63 -18.32
N PRO A 55 -13.82 9.20 -18.00
CA PRO A 55 -14.21 7.80 -18.00
C PRO A 55 -13.81 7.02 -19.26
N GLY A 56 -14.02 7.59 -20.45
CA GLY A 56 -13.62 6.97 -21.73
C GLY A 56 -12.10 6.86 -21.98
N LYS A 57 -11.26 7.44 -21.11
CA LYS A 57 -9.78 7.33 -21.16
C LYS A 57 -9.23 6.44 -20.03
N ARG A 58 -10.11 5.87 -19.20
CA ARG A 58 -9.71 4.97 -18.11
C ARG A 58 -9.37 3.61 -18.68
N ILE A 59 -8.14 3.17 -18.47
CA ILE A 59 -7.67 1.85 -18.91
C ILE A 59 -7.95 0.86 -17.79
N ILE A 60 -8.71 -0.18 -18.10
CA ILE A 60 -8.91 -1.31 -17.18
C ILE A 60 -7.61 -2.14 -17.21
N LYS A 61 -7.01 -2.34 -16.04
CA LYS A 61 -5.84 -3.19 -15.88
C LYS A 61 -6.29 -4.58 -15.45
N GLU A 62 -5.92 -5.60 -16.21
CA GLU A 62 -6.12 -6.99 -15.79
C GLU A 62 -4.86 -7.53 -15.14
N TYR A 63 -5.03 -8.28 -14.05
CA TYR A 63 -3.97 -9.05 -13.42
C TYR A 63 -4.31 -10.52 -13.48
N LEU A 64 -3.27 -11.35 -13.57
CA LEU A 64 -3.41 -12.80 -13.54
C LEU A 64 -3.35 -13.27 -12.09
N LYS A 65 -4.38 -14.01 -11.66
CA LYS A 65 -4.35 -14.68 -10.36
C LYS A 65 -3.69 -16.05 -10.55
N ILE A 66 -2.53 -16.24 -9.92
CA ILE A 66 -1.79 -17.50 -9.96
C ILE A 66 -1.86 -18.13 -8.58
N VAL A 67 -2.24 -19.41 -8.51
CA VAL A 67 -2.40 -20.14 -7.25
C VAL A 67 -1.25 -21.13 -7.02
N ASP A 68 -0.66 -21.66 -8.09
CA ASP A 68 0.43 -22.65 -8.01
C ASP A 68 1.80 -22.00 -8.24
N HIS A 69 2.75 -22.29 -7.35
CA HIS A 69 4.15 -21.88 -7.48
C HIS A 69 4.80 -22.44 -8.76
N ASN A 70 4.37 -23.61 -9.25
CA ASN A 70 4.89 -24.17 -10.50
C ASN A 70 4.52 -23.31 -11.70
N GLU A 71 3.32 -22.71 -11.70
CA GLU A 71 2.92 -21.77 -12.74
C GLU A 71 3.71 -20.46 -12.69
N ILE A 72 4.09 -20.01 -11.50
CA ILE A 72 4.96 -18.84 -11.32
C ILE A 72 6.31 -19.12 -11.97
N ASN A 73 6.94 -20.26 -11.64
CA ASN A 73 8.23 -20.67 -12.20
C ASN A 73 8.18 -20.80 -13.73
N LYS A 74 7.08 -21.30 -14.29
CA LYS A 74 6.87 -21.38 -15.74
C LYS A 74 6.78 -20.00 -16.41
N ARG A 75 6.23 -19.01 -15.71
CA ARG A 75 6.08 -17.63 -16.22
C ARG A 75 7.35 -16.79 -16.06
N ILE A 76 8.17 -17.08 -15.04
CA ILE A 76 9.53 -16.56 -14.88
C ILE A 76 10.41 -17.21 -15.96
N THR A 77 10.29 -16.71 -17.20
CA THR A 77 11.11 -17.14 -18.34
C THR A 77 12.44 -16.40 -18.35
N ASN A 78 13.48 -17.00 -18.91
CA ASN A 78 14.86 -16.46 -19.02
C ASN A 78 15.03 -15.18 -19.87
N GLU A 79 13.93 -14.54 -20.29
CA GLU A 79 13.96 -13.31 -21.08
C GLU A 79 13.22 -12.15 -20.41
N LYS A 80 12.47 -12.43 -19.33
CA LYS A 80 11.63 -11.43 -18.66
C LYS A 80 12.25 -10.99 -17.35
N ILE A 81 12.04 -9.73 -17.02
CA ILE A 81 12.41 -9.18 -15.72
C ILE A 81 11.24 -9.40 -14.78
N SER A 82 11.50 -10.02 -13.64
CA SER A 82 10.50 -10.30 -12.61
C SER A 82 10.78 -9.45 -11.39
N ILE A 83 9.79 -8.64 -11.00
CA ILE A 83 9.82 -7.80 -9.81
C ILE A 83 8.88 -8.41 -8.79
N PHE A 84 9.38 -8.67 -7.59
CA PHE A 84 8.55 -9.11 -6.47
C PHE A 84 8.46 -7.96 -5.47
N THR A 85 7.25 -7.65 -5.04
CA THR A 85 6.97 -6.57 -4.09
C THR A 85 6.39 -7.16 -2.80
N ASP A 86 6.73 -6.54 -1.68
CA ASP A 86 6.23 -6.93 -0.36
C ASP A 86 6.06 -5.70 0.53
N GLY A 87 4.93 -5.63 1.23
CA GLY A 87 4.59 -4.63 2.22
C GLY A 87 4.44 -5.28 3.59
N SER A 88 5.23 -4.82 4.58
CA SER A 88 5.25 -5.41 5.92
C SER A 88 4.89 -4.38 6.99
N LYS A 89 4.35 -4.88 8.11
CA LYS A 89 4.14 -4.10 9.33
C LYS A 89 4.46 -4.93 10.57
N LEU A 90 5.30 -4.39 11.45
CA LEU A 90 5.68 -5.00 12.73
C LEU A 90 5.76 -3.94 13.82
N ASN A 91 5.01 -4.10 14.92
CA ASN A 91 5.10 -3.26 16.13
C ASN A 91 5.20 -1.76 15.82
N ASN A 92 4.23 -1.25 15.04
CA ASN A 92 4.16 0.13 14.55
C ASN A 92 5.22 0.53 13.52
N HIS A 93 6.11 -0.34 13.06
CA HIS A 93 6.97 -0.04 11.92
C HIS A 93 6.38 -0.60 10.64
N THR A 94 6.28 0.25 9.62
CA THR A 94 5.73 -0.13 8.31
C THR A 94 6.81 0.03 7.25
N GLY A 95 6.97 -0.98 6.40
CA GLY A 95 8.00 -1.01 5.38
C GLY A 95 7.49 -1.57 4.06
N ALA A 96 8.04 -1.08 2.96
CA ALA A 96 7.81 -1.59 1.62
C ALA A 96 9.14 -2.04 1.03
N ALA A 97 9.12 -3.09 0.22
CA ALA A 97 10.31 -3.57 -0.45
C ALA A 97 9.98 -4.08 -1.86
N CYS A 98 10.99 -4.07 -2.73
CA CYS A 98 10.94 -4.83 -3.96
C CYS A 98 12.29 -5.48 -4.26
N ILE A 99 12.25 -6.62 -4.95
CA ILE A 99 13.43 -7.27 -5.53
C ILE A 99 13.22 -7.41 -7.03
N VAL A 100 14.27 -7.18 -7.80
CA VAL A 100 14.28 -7.28 -9.26
C VAL A 100 15.18 -8.44 -9.63
N THR A 101 14.64 -9.37 -10.42
CA THR A 101 15.35 -10.57 -10.85
C THR A 101 15.27 -10.75 -12.35
N LYS A 102 16.31 -11.34 -12.93
CA LYS A 102 16.35 -11.81 -14.32
C LYS A 102 17.05 -13.15 -14.32
N ASN A 103 16.46 -14.15 -14.96
CA ASN A 103 17.00 -15.51 -15.03
C ASN A 103 17.26 -16.10 -13.64
N GLN A 104 16.34 -15.84 -12.70
CA GLN A 104 16.44 -16.25 -11.30
C GLN A 104 17.66 -15.67 -10.54
N GLN A 105 18.38 -14.72 -11.13
CA GLN A 105 19.44 -13.97 -10.48
C GLN A 105 18.93 -12.61 -10.01
N LEU A 106 19.33 -12.23 -8.79
CA LEU A 106 19.04 -10.92 -8.23
C LEU A 106 19.83 -9.84 -9.00
N ILE A 107 19.12 -8.87 -9.56
CA ILE A 107 19.72 -7.69 -10.21
C ILE A 107 19.79 -6.53 -9.21
N ASP A 108 18.68 -6.28 -8.52
CA ASP A 108 18.54 -5.11 -7.65
C ASP A 108 17.55 -5.40 -6.51
N GLN A 109 17.68 -4.67 -5.42
CA GLN A 109 16.77 -4.74 -4.27
C GLN A 109 16.61 -3.36 -3.64
N LYS A 110 15.38 -3.04 -3.26
CA LYS A 110 15.06 -1.74 -2.65
C LYS A 110 14.11 -1.89 -1.48
N LYS A 111 14.27 -1.00 -0.52
CA LYS A 111 13.49 -0.95 0.72
C LYS A 111 13.14 0.49 1.04
N TRP A 112 11.92 0.71 1.50
CA TRP A 112 11.39 2.01 1.90
C TRP A 112 10.74 1.90 3.27
N LYS A 113 11.06 2.84 4.15
CA LYS A 113 10.39 2.98 5.44
C LYS A 113 9.20 3.94 5.27
N LEU A 114 8.01 3.49 5.66
CA LEU A 114 6.83 4.33 5.74
C LEU A 114 6.69 4.90 7.15
N ALA A 115 5.79 5.86 7.32
CA ALA A 115 5.44 6.34 8.65
C ALA A 115 4.84 5.20 9.49
N ASP A 116 5.05 5.26 10.80
CA ASP A 116 4.70 4.17 11.72
C ASP A 116 3.19 3.88 11.76
N HIS A 117 2.37 4.89 11.45
CA HIS A 117 0.91 4.78 11.37
C HIS A 117 0.39 4.21 10.04
N CYS A 118 1.25 4.03 9.02
CA CYS A 118 0.82 3.47 7.73
C CYS A 118 0.31 2.02 7.86
N SER A 119 -0.61 1.62 7.00
CA SER A 119 -1.14 0.26 6.91
C SER A 119 -0.29 -0.63 6.01
N VAL A 120 -0.44 -1.95 6.15
CA VAL A 120 0.16 -2.93 5.22
C VAL A 120 -0.30 -2.65 3.79
N PHE A 121 -1.58 -2.35 3.59
CA PHE A 121 -2.12 -2.02 2.26
C PHE A 121 -1.43 -0.81 1.60
N GLN A 122 -1.14 0.24 2.37
CA GLN A 122 -0.38 1.39 1.88
C GLN A 122 1.07 1.02 1.54
N ALA A 123 1.69 0.15 2.34
CA ALA A 123 3.04 -0.35 2.07
C ALA A 123 3.11 -1.16 0.77
N GLU A 124 2.15 -2.06 0.56
CA GLU A 124 2.01 -2.86 -0.66
C GLU A 124 1.83 -1.99 -1.90
N LEU A 125 0.88 -1.04 -1.85
CA LEU A 125 0.68 -0.10 -2.96
C LEU A 125 1.92 0.75 -3.22
N LEU A 126 2.61 1.18 -2.17
CA LEU A 126 3.87 1.93 -2.32
C LEU A 126 4.96 1.06 -2.96
N ALA A 127 5.10 -0.20 -2.56
CA ALA A 127 6.07 -1.12 -3.14
C ALA A 127 5.87 -1.28 -4.65
N ILE A 128 4.62 -1.50 -5.08
CA ILE A 128 4.25 -1.60 -6.50
C ILE A 128 4.54 -0.28 -7.22
N LYS A 129 4.08 0.85 -6.68
CA LYS A 129 4.30 2.17 -7.29
C LYS A 129 5.79 2.48 -7.45
N MET A 130 6.57 2.29 -6.39
CA MET A 130 7.99 2.61 -6.40
C MET A 130 8.77 1.68 -7.32
N SER A 131 8.39 0.40 -7.41
CA SER A 131 8.99 -0.49 -8.40
C SER A 131 8.77 0.00 -9.83
N LEU A 132 7.58 0.51 -10.16
CA LEU A 132 7.27 1.05 -11.50
C LEU A 132 8.02 2.35 -11.81
N LEU A 133 8.19 3.22 -10.81
CA LEU A 133 8.90 4.49 -10.99
C LEU A 133 10.41 4.31 -11.13
N GLN A 134 10.98 3.39 -10.34
CA GLN A 134 12.41 3.21 -10.26
C GLN A 134 12.96 2.20 -11.25
N PHE A 135 12.13 1.27 -11.71
CA PHE A 135 12.52 0.33 -12.74
C PHE A 135 12.00 0.82 -14.10
N GLN A 136 12.87 1.48 -14.85
CA GLN A 136 12.61 1.88 -16.23
C GLN A 136 13.39 0.96 -17.17
N PRO A 137 12.76 -0.12 -17.69
CA PRO A 137 13.42 -1.00 -18.63
C PRO A 137 13.80 -0.28 -19.93
N GLU A 138 14.82 -0.79 -20.61
CA GLU A 138 15.08 -0.44 -22.00
C GLU A 138 13.85 -0.76 -22.88
N SER A 139 13.73 -0.03 -23.99
CA SER A 139 12.68 -0.27 -24.98
C SER A 139 12.67 -1.74 -25.41
N ASN A 140 11.49 -2.37 -25.36
CA ASN A 140 11.21 -3.78 -25.70
C ASN A 140 11.44 -4.84 -24.60
N VAL A 141 11.74 -4.47 -23.35
CA VAL A 141 11.79 -5.46 -22.26
C VAL A 141 10.42 -5.59 -21.58
N THR A 142 9.91 -6.82 -21.51
CA THR A 142 8.70 -7.14 -20.75
C THR A 142 9.03 -7.33 -19.27
N VAL A 143 8.34 -6.57 -18.42
CA VAL A 143 8.47 -6.65 -16.95
C VAL A 143 7.21 -7.28 -16.36
N GLN A 144 7.40 -8.19 -15.41
CA GLN A 144 6.32 -8.82 -14.65
C GLN A 144 6.44 -8.40 -13.18
N ILE A 145 5.36 -7.89 -12.60
CA ILE A 145 5.30 -7.54 -11.18
C ILE A 145 4.45 -8.59 -10.47
N PHE A 146 4.98 -9.11 -9.37
CA PHE A 146 4.33 -10.10 -8.52
C PHE A 146 4.12 -9.49 -7.13
N SER A 147 2.87 -9.49 -6.69
CA SER A 147 2.44 -9.12 -5.33
C SER A 147 1.46 -10.17 -4.84
N ASP A 148 1.54 -10.53 -3.57
CA ASP A 148 0.59 -11.40 -2.89
C ASP A 148 -0.61 -10.62 -2.31
N SER A 149 -0.54 -9.29 -2.29
CA SER A 149 -1.61 -8.41 -1.85
C SER A 149 -2.75 -8.31 -2.87
N ARG A 150 -3.74 -9.21 -2.72
CA ARG A 150 -4.96 -9.18 -3.52
C ARG A 150 -5.70 -7.84 -3.42
N SER A 151 -5.74 -7.24 -2.24
CA SER A 151 -6.40 -5.93 -2.04
C SER A 151 -5.71 -4.85 -2.87
N SER A 152 -4.37 -4.83 -2.93
CA SER A 152 -3.63 -3.87 -3.74
C SER A 152 -3.85 -4.08 -5.24
N LEU A 153 -3.91 -5.33 -5.70
CA LEU A 153 -4.20 -5.65 -7.10
C LEU A 153 -5.64 -5.29 -7.50
N GLU A 154 -6.61 -5.54 -6.64
CA GLU A 154 -8.02 -5.16 -6.86
C GLU A 154 -8.17 -3.63 -6.90
N ALA A 155 -7.47 -2.92 -6.02
CA ALA A 155 -7.49 -1.46 -5.98
C ALA A 155 -6.89 -0.85 -7.27
N ILE A 156 -5.75 -1.37 -7.76
CA ILE A 156 -5.14 -0.96 -9.04
C ILE A 156 -6.03 -1.29 -10.26
N ARG A 157 -6.81 -2.38 -10.19
CA ARG A 157 -7.74 -2.78 -11.25
C ARG A 157 -8.93 -1.82 -11.35
N ASP A 158 -9.38 -1.27 -10.23
CA ASP A 158 -10.50 -0.33 -10.21
C ASP A 158 -10.08 1.04 -10.76
N CYS A 159 -10.46 1.29 -12.02
CA CYS A 159 -10.15 2.55 -12.69
C CYS A 159 -10.97 3.75 -12.18
N ASN A 160 -11.93 3.52 -11.28
CA ASN A 160 -12.68 4.56 -10.58
C ASN A 160 -12.16 4.79 -9.16
N ASN A 161 -11.16 4.02 -8.71
CA ASN A 161 -10.60 4.20 -7.40
C ASN A 161 -10.06 5.63 -7.27
N CYS A 162 -10.25 6.23 -6.11
CA CYS A 162 -9.77 7.58 -5.78
C CYS A 162 -8.56 7.52 -4.84
N HIS A 163 -7.95 6.35 -4.64
CA HIS A 163 -6.79 6.21 -3.78
C HIS A 163 -5.59 6.99 -4.35
N PRO A 164 -4.92 7.85 -3.57
CA PRO A 164 -3.90 8.77 -4.09
C PRO A 164 -2.59 8.08 -4.44
N LEU A 165 -2.26 6.94 -3.82
CA LEU A 165 -1.10 6.15 -4.26
C LEU A 165 -1.27 5.62 -5.69
N GLU A 166 -2.50 5.34 -6.13
CA GLU A 166 -2.79 4.84 -7.48
C GLU A 166 -2.94 5.95 -8.53
N ASN A 167 -3.54 7.08 -8.16
CA ASN A 167 -3.98 8.09 -9.13
C ASN A 167 -3.19 9.41 -9.11
N ARG A 168 -2.23 9.60 -8.19
CA ARG A 168 -1.31 10.75 -8.31
C ARG A 168 -0.45 10.56 -9.55
N LYS A 169 -0.61 11.48 -10.52
CA LYS A 169 0.40 11.71 -11.56
C LYS A 169 1.77 11.97 -10.88
N PRO A 170 2.87 11.48 -11.47
CA PRO A 170 4.21 11.78 -10.99
C PRO A 170 4.46 13.29 -10.95
#